data_AF-C4FJ45-F1
#
_entry.id   AF-C4FJ45-F1
#
_cell.length_a   1.000
_cell.length_b   1.000
_cell.length_c   1.000
_cell.angle_alpha   90.00
_cell.angle_beta   90.00
_cell.angle_gamma   90.00
#
_symmetry.space_group_name_H-M   'P 1'
#
loop_
_entity.id
_entity.type
_entity.pdbx_description
1 polymer ?
#
loop_
_entity_poly.entity_id
_entity_poly.type
_entity_poly.pdbx_seq_one_letter_code
_entity_poly.pdbx_strand_id
1 'polypeptide(L)'
;MAIIIYAGLFILGFIAGLIYFWHMWKSIGTYGANKSKILSSMIFRAPVVIAAALLGYVVAKFEGIIAVLIGFTTFQIIFLVKKGSQLKKELEEEALKEENLEKIDSKD
;
A
#
# COMPACT_ATOMS: atom_id res chain seq x y z
N MET A 1 -10.79 27.26 -10.81
CA MET A 1 -11.83 26.28 -10.40
C MET A 1 -11.45 24.86 -10.75
N ALA A 2 -11.13 24.56 -12.00
CA ALA A 2 -10.71 23.23 -12.46
C ALA A 2 -9.51 22.63 -11.67
N ILE A 3 -8.46 23.41 -11.42
CA ILE A 3 -7.28 22.96 -10.67
C ILE A 3 -7.64 22.48 -9.25
N ILE A 4 -8.54 23.19 -8.57
CA ILE A 4 -8.97 22.83 -7.21
C ILE A 4 -9.75 21.51 -7.21
N ILE A 5 -10.60 21.31 -8.23
CA ILE A 5 -11.35 20.07 -8.41
C ILE A 5 -10.40 18.89 -8.64
N TYR A 6 -9.46 19.00 -9.58
CA TYR A 6 -8.50 17.93 -9.86
C TYR A 6 -7.56 17.66 -8.68
N ALA A 7 -7.13 18.69 -7.96
CA ALA A 7 -6.34 18.53 -6.73
C ALA A 7 -7.15 17.78 -5.65
N GLY A 8 -8.43 18.11 -5.47
CA GLY A 8 -9.33 17.39 -4.56
C GLY A 8 -9.51 15.92 -4.96
N LEU A 9 -9.70 15.64 -6.24
CA LEU A 9 -9.82 14.27 -6.77
C LEU A 9 -8.51 13.48 -6.64
N PHE A 10 -7.37 14.12 -6.83
CA PHE A 10 -6.06 13.53 -6.56
C PHE A 10 -5.93 13.14 -5.08
N ILE A 11 -6.26 14.04 -4.16
CA ILE A 11 -6.22 13.76 -2.71
C ILE A 11 -7.16 12.61 -2.36
N LEU A 12 -8.36 12.58 -2.95
CA LEU A 12 -9.31 11.50 -2.76
C LEU A 12 -8.75 10.14 -3.23
N GLY A 13 -8.09 10.10 -4.39
CA GLY A 13 -7.37 8.91 -4.86
C GLY A 13 -6.22 8.50 -3.95
N PHE A 14 -5.45 9.47 -3.45
CA PHE A 14 -4.36 9.24 -2.51
C PHE A 14 -4.85 8.62 -1.19
N ILE A 15 -5.94 9.14 -0.62
CA ILE A 15 -6.57 8.61 0.60
C ILE A 15 -7.13 7.20 0.36
N ALA A 16 -7.77 6.97 -0.80
CA ALA A 16 -8.23 5.63 -1.18
C ALA A 16 -7.07 4.64 -1.25
N GLY A 17 -5.92 5.07 -1.79
CA GLY A 17 -4.67 4.31 -1.77
C GLY A 17 -4.23 3.97 -0.35
N LEU A 18 -4.20 4.97 0.54
CA LEU A 18 -3.82 4.78 1.94
C LEU A 18 -4.66 3.69 2.61
N ILE A 19 -6.00 3.78 2.49
CA ILE A 19 -6.92 2.81 3.10
C ILE A 19 -6.71 1.41 2.49
N TYR A 20 -6.60 1.32 1.16
CA TYR A 20 -6.41 0.06 0.44
C TYR A 20 -5.14 -0.67 0.91
N PHE A 21 -4.01 0.01 0.89
CA PHE A 21 -2.70 -0.58 1.18
C PHE A 21 -2.46 -0.75 2.68
N TRP A 22 -3.10 0.06 3.53
CA TRP A 22 -3.07 -0.18 4.97
C TRP A 22 -3.77 -1.49 5.34
N HIS A 23 -4.97 -1.74 4.81
CA HIS A 23 -5.64 -3.03 4.98
C HIS A 23 -4.85 -4.18 4.35
N MET A 24 -4.17 -3.94 3.22
CA MET A 24 -3.28 -4.92 2.61
C MET A 24 -2.16 -5.34 3.55
N TRP A 25 -1.45 -4.37 4.11
CA TRP A 25 -0.31 -4.63 4.99
C TRP A 25 -0.76 -5.40 6.25
N LYS A 26 -1.90 -5.01 6.83
CA LYS A 26 -2.48 -5.73 7.97
C LYS A 26 -2.84 -7.18 7.61
N SER A 27 -3.39 -7.39 6.41
CA SER A 27 -3.72 -8.72 5.90
C SER A 27 -2.48 -9.58 5.69
N ILE A 28 -1.40 -9.00 5.14
CA ILE A 28 -0.11 -9.70 4.98
C ILE A 28 0.46 -10.12 6.34
N GLY A 29 0.45 -9.23 7.33
CA GLY A 29 0.94 -9.55 8.68
C GLY A 29 0.10 -10.62 9.40
N THR A 30 -1.19 -10.75 9.08
CA THR A 30 -2.08 -11.74 9.72
C THR A 30 -2.05 -13.10 9.03
N TYR A 31 -1.97 -13.14 7.70
CA TYR A 31 -2.07 -14.37 6.91
C TYR A 31 -0.73 -14.91 6.38
N GLY A 32 0.38 -14.21 6.66
CA GLY A 32 1.71 -14.58 6.17
C GLY A 32 1.78 -14.65 4.64
N ALA A 33 2.62 -15.53 4.09
CA ALA A 33 2.83 -15.69 2.65
C ALA A 33 1.68 -16.40 1.90
N ASN A 34 0.51 -16.60 2.51
CA ASN A 34 -0.60 -17.30 1.86
C ASN A 34 -1.28 -16.40 0.82
N LYS A 35 -0.79 -16.48 -0.42
CA LYS A 35 -1.24 -15.69 -1.58
C LYS A 35 -2.75 -15.74 -1.79
N SER A 36 -3.39 -16.90 -1.56
CA SER A 36 -4.84 -17.07 -1.72
C SER A 36 -5.64 -16.21 -0.73
N LYS A 37 -5.19 -16.14 0.53
CA LYS A 37 -5.84 -15.33 1.57
C LYS A 37 -5.60 -13.82 1.37
N ILE A 38 -4.42 -13.44 0.89
CA ILE A 38 -4.10 -12.05 0.52
C ILE A 38 -4.93 -11.60 -0.69
N LEU A 39 -5.14 -12.50 -1.67
CA LEU A 39 -5.96 -12.22 -2.85
C LEU A 39 -7.44 -12.13 -2.48
N SER A 40 -7.94 -13.04 -1.64
CA SER A 40 -9.31 -12.99 -1.12
C SER A 40 -9.60 -11.68 -0.39
N SER A 41 -8.64 -11.15 0.39
CA SER A 41 -8.82 -9.88 1.06
C SER A 41 -8.83 -8.66 0.12
N MET A 42 -8.54 -8.81 -1.19
CA MET A 42 -8.78 -7.75 -2.18
C MET A 42 -10.27 -7.47 -2.38
N ILE A 43 -11.16 -8.45 -2.19
CA ILE A 43 -12.62 -8.27 -2.34
C ILE A 43 -13.14 -7.19 -1.39
N PHE A 44 -12.53 -7.07 -0.21
CA PHE A 44 -12.90 -6.05 0.78
C PHE A 44 -12.25 -4.68 0.54
N ARG A 45 -11.24 -4.61 -0.33
CA ARG A 45 -10.42 -3.40 -0.54
C ARG A 45 -10.71 -2.72 -1.87
N ALA A 46 -10.99 -3.50 -2.93
CA ALA A 46 -11.31 -2.99 -4.25
C ALA A 46 -12.53 -2.03 -4.29
N PRO A 47 -13.61 -2.24 -3.51
CA PRO A 47 -14.76 -1.34 -3.53
C PRO A 47 -14.42 0.10 -3.17
N VAL A 48 -13.42 0.33 -2.30
CA VAL A 48 -12.98 1.68 -1.90
C VAL A 48 -12.41 2.44 -3.09
N VAL A 49 -11.57 1.78 -3.89
CA VAL A 49 -10.92 2.38 -5.06
C VAL A 49 -11.95 2.59 -6.18
N ILE A 50 -12.86 1.64 -6.37
CA ILE A 50 -13.93 1.74 -7.36
C ILE A 50 -14.87 2.89 -7.01
N ALA A 51 -15.29 3.02 -5.74
CA ALA A 51 -16.14 4.12 -5.29
C ALA A 51 -15.45 5.48 -5.49
N ALA A 52 -14.15 5.58 -5.19
CA ALA A 52 -13.37 6.80 -5.42
C ALA A 52 -13.31 7.18 -6.92
N ALA A 53 -13.10 6.21 -7.81
CA ALA A 53 -13.09 6.44 -9.25
C ALA A 53 -14.47 6.86 -9.79
N LEU A 54 -15.56 6.24 -9.30
CA LEU A 54 -16.92 6.61 -9.66
C LEU A 54 -17.25 8.05 -9.22
N LEU A 55 -16.81 8.46 -8.03
CA LEU A 55 -16.94 9.86 -7.59
C LEU A 55 -16.16 10.81 -8.50
N GLY A 56 -14.95 10.43 -8.91
CA GLY A 56 -14.17 11.18 -9.91
C GLY A 56 -14.92 11.35 -11.23
N TYR A 57 -15.58 10.28 -11.71
CA TYR A 57 -16.40 10.33 -12.93
C TYR A 57 -17.59 11.27 -12.81
N VAL A 58 -18.31 11.24 -11.70
CA VAL A 58 -19.48 12.12 -11.49
C VAL A 58 -19.07 13.60 -11.47
N VAL A 59 -17.91 13.91 -10.89
CA VAL A 59 -17.46 15.31 -10.72
C VAL A 59 -16.79 15.88 -11.97
N ALA A 60 -15.92 15.11 -12.64
CA ALA A 60 -15.10 15.60 -13.75
C ALA A 60 -14.95 14.59 -14.91
N LYS A 61 -15.90 13.66 -15.06
CA LYS A 61 -15.94 12.65 -16.13
C LYS A 61 -14.63 11.83 -16.16
N PHE A 62 -14.15 11.50 -17.36
CA PHE A 62 -12.93 10.71 -17.52
C PHE A 62 -11.69 11.36 -16.91
N GLU A 63 -11.55 12.69 -16.99
CA GLU A 63 -10.42 13.40 -16.40
C GLU A 63 -10.39 13.27 -14.87
N GLY A 64 -11.58 13.23 -14.24
CA GLY A 64 -11.70 12.98 -12.82
C GLY A 64 -11.28 11.57 -12.42
N ILE A 65 -11.61 10.55 -13.22
CA ILE A 65 -11.09 9.19 -13.00
C ILE A 65 -9.56 9.18 -13.06
N ILE A 66 -8.98 9.83 -14.08
CA ILE A 66 -7.53 9.90 -14.26
C ILE A 66 -6.86 10.57 -13.05
N ALA A 67 -7.40 11.70 -12.57
CA ALA A 67 -6.86 12.38 -11.39
C ALA A 67 -6.86 11.49 -10.13
N VAL A 68 -7.97 10.76 -9.90
CA VAL A 68 -8.07 9.79 -8.79
C VAL A 68 -7.04 8.67 -8.94
N LEU A 69 -6.90 8.10 -10.15
CA LEU A 69 -5.93 7.02 -10.41
C LEU A 69 -4.48 7.47 -10.23
N ILE A 70 -4.15 8.71 -10.62
CA ILE A 70 -2.82 9.29 -10.40
C ILE A 70 -2.55 9.42 -8.89
N GLY A 71 -3.52 9.93 -8.13
CA GLY A 71 -3.41 10.01 -6.66
C GLY A 71 -3.20 8.65 -6.00
N PHE A 72 -3.99 7.65 -6.41
CA PHE A 72 -3.88 6.28 -5.93
C PHE A 72 -2.50 5.68 -6.25
N THR A 73 -2.05 5.81 -7.50
CA THR A 73 -0.76 5.27 -7.97
C THR A 73 0.40 5.94 -7.26
N THR A 74 0.31 7.25 -6.99
CA THR A 74 1.33 7.98 -6.22
C THR A 74 1.49 7.38 -4.83
N PHE A 75 0.38 7.12 -4.12
CA PHE A 75 0.44 6.47 -2.82
C PHE A 75 0.99 5.03 -2.93
N GLN A 76 0.58 4.27 -3.95
CA GLN A 76 1.09 2.91 -4.19
C GLN A 76 2.62 2.89 -4.29
N ILE A 77 3.21 3.81 -5.06
CA ILE A 77 4.67 3.91 -5.20
C ILE A 77 5.33 4.20 -3.84
N ILE A 78 4.83 5.20 -3.10
CA ILE A 78 5.34 5.56 -1.78
C ILE A 78 5.27 4.37 -0.82
N PHE A 79 4.14 3.65 -0.82
CA PHE A 79 3.94 2.49 0.01
C PHE A 79 4.93 1.37 -0.31
N LEU A 80 5.12 1.05 -1.59
CA LEU A 80 6.06 0.00 -2.03
C LEU A 80 7.50 0.34 -1.65
N VAL A 81 7.94 1.58 -1.85
CA VAL A 81 9.28 2.03 -1.44
C VAL A 81 9.46 1.92 0.06
N LYS A 82 8.49 2.42 0.84
CA LYS A 82 8.55 2.40 2.30
C LYS A 82 8.58 0.98 2.85
N LYS A 83 7.72 0.09 2.36
CA LYS A 83 7.64 -1.29 2.83
C LYS A 83 8.79 -2.16 2.33
N GLY A 84 9.26 -1.95 1.10
CA GLY A 84 10.46 -2.60 0.60
C GLY A 84 11.70 -2.26 1.42
N SER A 85 11.86 -0.99 1.80
CA SER A 85 12.97 -0.57 2.67
C SER A 85 12.85 -1.13 4.09
N GLN A 86 11.65 -1.23 4.65
CA GLN A 86 11.43 -1.87 5.96
C GLN A 86 11.81 -3.34 5.96
N LEU A 87 11.31 -4.11 4.98
CA LEU A 87 11.62 -5.53 4.83
C LEU A 87 13.13 -5.79 4.69
N LYS A 88 13.83 -4.94 3.92
CA LYS A 88 15.28 -5.06 3.76
C LYS A 88 16.02 -4.89 5.10
N LYS A 89 15.59 -3.92 5.93
CA LYS A 89 16.18 -3.70 7.25
C LYS A 89 15.89 -4.85 8.22
N GLU A 90 14.65 -5.34 8.23
CA GLU A 90 14.26 -6.48 9.06
C GLU A 90 15.10 -7.73 8.73
N LEU A 91 15.34 -8.00 7.43
CA LEU A 91 16.22 -9.08 6.97
C LEU A 91 17.70 -8.90 7.39
N GLU A 92 18.23 -7.69 7.27
CA GLU A 92 19.62 -7.40 7.70
C GLU A 92 19.78 -7.56 9.22
N GLU A 93 18.80 -7.12 10.01
CA GLU A 93 18.79 -7.28 11.47
C GLU A 93 18.64 -8.74 11.91
N GLU A 94 17.83 -9.53 11.22
CA GLU A 94 17.70 -10.97 11.48
C GLU A 94 19.01 -11.72 11.20
N ALA A 95 19.65 -11.46 10.05
CA ALA A 95 20.94 -12.05 9.72
C ALA A 95 22.05 -11.68 10.71
N LEU A 96 22.09 -10.42 11.17
CA LEU A 96 23.03 -9.95 12.19
C LEU A 96 22.79 -10.62 13.55
N LYS A 97 21.53 -10.92 13.92
CA LYS A 97 21.23 -11.64 15.16
C LYS A 97 21.69 -13.09 15.11
N GLU A 98 21.48 -13.78 13.98
CA GLU A 98 21.96 -15.15 13.78
C GLU A 98 23.49 -15.23 13.86
N GLU A 99 24.21 -14.33 13.19
CA GLU A 99 25.68 -14.30 13.24
C GLU A 99 26.22 -14.02 14.66
N ASN A 100 25.53 -13.18 15.44
CA ASN A 100 25.93 -12.88 16.81
C ASN A 100 25.59 -14.02 17.79
N LEU A 101 24.53 -14.79 17.55
CA LEU A 101 24.19 -15.97 18.35
C LEU A 101 25.21 -17.10 18.11
N GLU A 102 25.62 -17.35 16.87
CA GLU A 102 26.69 -18.33 16.57
C GLU A 102 28.04 -17.96 17.22
N LYS A 103 28.38 -16.66 17.30
CA LYS A 103 29.60 -16.20 17.97
C LYS A 103 29.57 -16.35 19.49
N ILE A 104 28.40 -16.41 20.10
CA ILE A 104 28.25 -16.63 21.55
C ILE A 104 28.34 -18.13 21.85
N ASP A 105 27.69 -18.98 21.06
CA ASP A 105 27.71 -20.46 21.23
C ASP A 105 29.09 -21.07 20.94
N SER A 106 29.91 -20.44 20.07
CA SER A 106 31.27 -20.91 19.76
C SER A 106 32.35 -20.57 20.80
N LYS A 107 31.97 -19.84 21.87
CA LYS A 107 32.89 -19.39 22.93
C LYS A 107 32.74 -20.14 24.27
N ASP A 108 31.77 -21.03 24.37
CA ASP A 108 31.58 -21.98 25.47
C ASP A 108 32.16 -23.37 25.12
#